data_AF-A0A455UCI3-F1
#
_entry.id   AF-A0A455UCI3-F1
#
_cell.length_a   1.000
_cell.length_b   1.000
_cell.length_c   1.000
_cell.angle_alpha   90.00
_cell.angle_beta   90.00
_cell.angle_gamma   90.00
#
_symmetry.space_group_name_H-M   'P 1'
#
loop_
_entity.id
_entity.type
_entity.pdbx_description
1 polymer ?
#
loop_
_entity_poly.entity_id
_entity_poly.type
_entity_poly.pdbx_seq_one_letter_code
_entity_poly.pdbx_strand_id
1 'polypeptide(L)'
;MRVLIPAYRDMIESEHEIITVGHLPAFAGLPACDVGRITCDDGLIIYVLLCPELYERAGTPYGTGSSGYGDGQDEGWQDNDIRFARLSRAAADIALGKANLDWQPQLLHLNDWACGLAPAYLHWDGQGQPIPSVFTIHNLAYQGVFDASRLDALGIPNEAFNIDGVEYYGELSFMKAGIVYASKVTTVSATYAQEITTPKFGCGLDGLLRCKAEQGRLSGIPNGIDDSWDPRTDSHLVQAFSSNDWRGKRANADYVRRHFGLTPAKVLCSQSYPAWYIRKGSI
;
A
#
# COMPACT_ATOMS: atom_id res chain seq x y z
N MET A 1 17.98 -2.93 -0.42
CA MET A 1 16.57 -2.58 -0.72
C MET A 1 16.53 -1.13 -1.14
N ARG A 2 15.66 -0.74 -2.07
CA ARG A 2 15.39 0.67 -2.40
C ARG A 2 13.88 0.87 -2.38
N VAL A 3 13.43 2.03 -1.92
CA VAL A 3 12.00 2.36 -1.79
C VAL A 3 11.63 3.36 -2.87
N LEU A 4 10.43 3.26 -3.45
CA LEU A 4 9.87 4.29 -4.32
C LEU A 4 8.58 4.82 -3.69
N ILE A 5 8.51 6.13 -3.50
CA ILE A 5 7.32 6.81 -2.98
C ILE A 5 7.02 8.08 -3.78
N PRO A 6 5.77 8.55 -3.80
CA PRO A 6 5.47 9.89 -4.29
C PRO A 6 6.15 10.97 -3.44
N ALA A 7 6.56 12.05 -4.07
CA ALA A 7 7.10 13.19 -3.35
C ALA A 7 5.98 14.08 -2.81
N TYR A 8 5.47 13.72 -1.62
CA TYR A 8 4.48 14.52 -0.92
C TYR A 8 5.09 15.81 -0.38
N ARG A 9 4.23 16.82 -0.20
CA ARG A 9 4.60 18.16 0.25
C ARG A 9 5.53 18.17 1.47
N ASP A 10 5.17 17.45 2.54
CA ASP A 10 5.95 17.42 3.78
C ASP A 10 7.39 16.90 3.57
N MET A 11 7.58 16.03 2.58
CA MET A 11 8.91 15.52 2.23
C MET A 11 9.71 16.52 1.39
N ILE A 12 9.05 17.27 0.50
CA ILE A 12 9.68 18.37 -0.25
C ILE A 12 10.12 19.49 0.70
N GLU A 13 9.32 19.78 1.73
CA GLU A 13 9.60 20.79 2.75
C GLU A 13 10.58 20.31 3.83
N SER A 14 11.01 19.03 3.79
CA SER A 14 11.96 18.47 4.75
C SER A 14 13.40 18.91 4.48
N GLU A 15 14.29 18.65 5.45
CA GLU A 15 15.72 18.94 5.32
C GLU A 15 16.49 17.92 4.47
N HIS A 16 15.82 16.88 3.96
CA HIS A 16 16.47 15.85 3.15
C HIS A 16 16.87 16.39 1.78
N GLU A 17 18.14 16.19 1.40
CA GLU A 17 18.62 16.52 0.06
C GLU A 17 18.03 15.54 -0.98
N ILE A 18 17.25 16.09 -1.92
CA ILE A 18 16.68 15.34 -3.05
C ILE A 18 17.51 15.64 -4.30
N ILE A 19 18.22 14.63 -4.80
CA ILE A 19 19.00 14.74 -6.03
C ILE A 19 18.19 14.16 -7.18
N THR A 20 17.88 14.96 -8.20
CA THR A 20 17.23 14.45 -9.43
C THR A 20 18.18 13.53 -10.19
N VAL A 21 17.75 12.29 -10.44
CA VAL A 21 18.57 11.22 -11.03
C VAL A 21 17.96 10.61 -12.30
N GLY A 22 16.71 10.96 -12.64
CA GLY A 22 16.06 10.44 -13.84
C GLY A 22 14.85 11.27 -14.23
N HIS A 23 14.37 11.05 -15.44
CA HIS A 23 13.18 11.67 -15.99
C HIS A 23 12.30 10.61 -16.64
N LEU A 24 10.99 10.70 -16.42
CA LEU A 24 9.99 9.82 -16.99
C LEU A 24 9.02 10.65 -17.84
N PRO A 25 8.88 10.35 -19.15
CA PRO A 25 7.98 11.10 -20.01
C PRO A 25 6.51 10.88 -19.60
N ALA A 26 5.66 11.76 -20.12
CA ALA A 26 4.21 11.56 -20.06
C ALA A 26 3.82 10.25 -20.77
N PHE A 27 2.78 9.60 -20.26
CA PHE A 27 2.27 8.34 -20.80
C PHE A 27 0.76 8.35 -20.73
N ALA A 28 0.09 8.27 -21.89
CA ALA A 28 -1.36 8.45 -21.98
C ALA A 28 -1.81 9.76 -21.29
N GLY A 29 -2.73 9.70 -20.33
CA GLY A 29 -3.14 10.83 -19.50
C GLY A 29 -2.27 11.06 -18.26
N LEU A 30 -1.23 10.24 -18.05
CA LEU A 30 -0.30 10.38 -16.92
C LEU A 30 0.76 11.44 -17.27
N PRO A 31 0.97 12.44 -16.40
CA PRO A 31 1.95 13.49 -16.66
C PRO A 31 3.39 12.97 -16.64
N ALA A 32 4.29 13.78 -17.20
CA ALA A 32 5.72 13.59 -17.05
C ALA A 32 6.14 13.87 -15.60
N CYS A 33 7.22 13.24 -15.14
CA CYS A 33 7.73 13.42 -13.79
C CYS A 33 9.22 13.14 -13.72
N ASP A 34 9.88 13.69 -12.71
CA ASP A 34 11.27 13.40 -12.43
C ASP A 34 11.39 12.33 -11.32
N VAL A 35 12.51 11.63 -11.31
CA VAL A 35 12.88 10.70 -10.25
C VAL A 35 13.97 11.35 -9.42
N GLY A 36 13.64 11.71 -8.18
CA GLY A 36 14.59 12.15 -7.17
C GLY A 36 15.17 10.97 -6.40
N ARG A 37 16.32 11.17 -5.77
CA ARG A 37 16.99 10.22 -4.89
C ARG A 37 17.36 10.90 -3.58
N ILE A 38 16.92 10.29 -2.48
CA ILE A 38 17.36 10.58 -1.11
C ILE A 38 18.23 9.41 -0.66
N THR A 39 19.34 9.72 0.01
CA THR A 39 20.19 8.73 0.69
C THR A 39 20.12 8.99 2.18
N CYS A 40 19.54 8.06 2.93
CA CYS A 40 19.43 8.13 4.39
C CYS A 40 20.78 7.84 5.05
N ASP A 41 20.93 8.25 6.31
CA ASP A 41 22.16 8.05 7.09
C ASP A 41 22.56 6.57 7.25
N ASP A 42 21.58 5.67 7.24
CA ASP A 42 21.77 4.21 7.29
C ASP A 42 22.10 3.57 5.93
N GLY A 43 22.20 4.39 4.87
CA GLY A 43 22.45 3.95 3.50
C GLY A 43 21.22 3.49 2.73
N LEU A 44 20.00 3.59 3.29
CA LEU A 44 18.77 3.34 2.56
C LEU A 44 18.62 4.37 1.43
N ILE A 45 18.34 3.87 0.22
CA ILE A 45 18.03 4.72 -0.93
C ILE A 45 16.52 4.78 -1.08
N ILE A 46 15.99 6.01 -1.05
CA ILE A 46 14.59 6.31 -1.33
C ILE A 46 14.55 7.07 -2.65
N TYR A 47 13.91 6.47 -3.64
CA TYR A 47 13.49 7.16 -4.85
C TYR A 47 12.17 7.88 -4.60
N VAL A 48 12.10 9.10 -5.08
CA VAL A 48 10.94 9.97 -4.88
C VAL A 48 10.42 10.41 -6.24
N LEU A 49 9.11 10.27 -6.45
CA LEU A 49 8.48 10.67 -7.70
C LEU A 49 8.11 12.15 -7.63
N LEU A 50 8.88 12.97 -8.32
CA LEU A 50 8.71 14.42 -8.38
C LEU A 50 7.69 14.74 -9.48
N CYS A 51 6.44 14.88 -9.07
CA CYS A 51 5.34 15.33 -9.91
C CYS A 51 4.49 16.32 -9.10
N PRO A 52 4.91 17.60 -9.02
CA PRO A 52 4.28 18.58 -8.13
C PRO A 52 2.78 18.68 -8.33
N GLU A 53 2.34 18.65 -9.59
CA GLU A 53 0.92 18.71 -9.93
C GLU A 53 0.11 17.57 -9.32
N LEU A 54 0.69 16.38 -9.09
CA LEU A 54 -0.02 15.24 -8.51
C LEU A 54 0.16 15.12 -6.99
N TYR A 55 1.35 15.41 -6.45
CA TYR A 55 1.73 15.00 -5.08
C TYR A 55 2.05 16.16 -4.13
N GLU A 56 2.41 17.33 -4.63
CA GLU A 56 2.75 18.51 -3.81
C GLU A 56 1.48 19.31 -3.48
N ARG A 57 0.51 18.64 -2.86
CA ARG A 57 -0.79 19.21 -2.51
C ARG A 57 -1.00 19.14 -1.00
N ALA A 58 -1.69 20.14 -0.44
CA ALA A 58 -2.13 20.08 0.95
C ALA A 58 -3.22 19.00 1.11
N GLY A 59 -3.08 18.15 2.12
CA GLY A 59 -4.02 17.06 2.42
C GLY A 59 -3.29 15.77 2.77
N THR A 60 -4.00 14.65 2.72
CA THR A 60 -3.42 13.31 2.93
C THR A 60 -2.95 12.70 1.61
N PRO A 61 -2.19 11.59 1.65
CA PRO A 61 -1.86 10.81 0.46
C PRO A 61 -3.07 10.43 -0.42
N TYR A 62 -4.26 10.27 0.18
CA TYR A 62 -5.46 9.74 -0.46
C TYR A 62 -6.62 10.73 -0.60
N GLY A 63 -6.63 11.86 0.12
CA GLY A 63 -7.73 12.83 0.05
C GLY A 63 -7.36 14.23 0.51
N THR A 64 -8.31 15.15 0.37
CA THR A 64 -8.15 16.59 0.68
C THR A 64 -8.11 16.91 2.18
N GLY A 65 -8.33 15.90 3.02
CA GLY A 65 -8.36 16.02 4.48
C GLY A 65 -7.07 16.45 5.14
N SER A 66 -7.19 17.16 6.25
CA SER A 66 -6.07 17.48 7.14
C SER A 66 -5.87 16.45 8.25
N SER A 67 -6.90 15.65 8.56
CA SER A 67 -6.76 14.51 9.47
C SER A 67 -6.28 13.33 8.65
N GLY A 68 -5.06 12.84 8.88
CA GLY A 68 -4.55 11.57 8.32
C GLY A 68 -5.40 10.32 8.61
N TYR A 69 -6.59 10.51 9.19
CA TYR A 69 -7.61 9.55 9.51
C TYR A 69 -8.92 10.13 8.95
N GLY A 70 -9.47 9.49 7.92
CA GLY A 70 -10.75 9.88 7.34
C GLY A 70 -11.81 10.00 8.44
N ASP A 71 -12.10 11.22 8.83
CA ASP A 71 -13.14 11.61 9.80
C ASP A 71 -14.55 11.50 9.22
N GLY A 72 -14.66 10.93 8.01
CA GLY A 72 -15.88 10.81 7.22
C GLY A 72 -16.22 12.05 6.40
N GLN A 73 -15.45 13.14 6.50
CA GLN A 73 -15.59 14.34 5.66
C GLN A 73 -14.52 14.42 4.56
N ASP A 74 -13.49 13.58 4.62
CA ASP A 74 -12.44 13.56 3.60
C ASP A 74 -12.94 12.97 2.27
N GLU A 75 -13.17 13.86 1.30
CA GLU A 75 -13.31 13.45 -0.09
C GLU A 75 -11.94 12.96 -0.60
N GLY A 76 -11.93 11.75 -1.17
CA GLY A 76 -10.75 11.24 -1.86
C GLY A 76 -10.39 12.13 -3.04
N TRP A 77 -9.10 12.24 -3.36
CA TRP A 77 -8.68 12.99 -4.54
C TRP A 77 -9.38 12.43 -5.78
N GLN A 78 -10.05 13.29 -6.55
CA GLN A 78 -10.81 12.90 -7.74
C GLN A 78 -9.92 12.26 -8.81
N ASP A 79 -8.62 12.57 -8.80
CA ASP A 79 -7.59 12.07 -9.71
C ASP A 79 -6.70 11.00 -9.05
N ASN A 80 -7.17 10.32 -7.99
CA ASN A 80 -6.41 9.24 -7.35
C ASN A 80 -6.02 8.13 -8.33
N ASP A 81 -6.85 7.86 -9.32
CA ASP A 81 -6.52 6.93 -10.40
C ASP A 81 -5.26 7.35 -11.17
N ILE A 82 -5.15 8.63 -11.57
CA ILE A 82 -3.97 9.19 -12.22
C ILE A 82 -2.77 9.19 -11.27
N ARG A 83 -2.97 9.64 -10.02
CA ARG A 83 -1.91 9.72 -9.00
C ARG A 83 -1.23 8.37 -8.78
N PHE A 84 -2.02 7.31 -8.61
CA PHE A 84 -1.50 5.97 -8.31
C PHE A 84 -1.13 5.17 -9.57
N ALA A 85 -1.73 5.47 -10.72
CA ALA A 85 -1.25 4.95 -12.00
C ALA A 85 0.11 5.54 -12.38
N ARG A 86 0.36 6.83 -12.16
CA ARG A 86 1.68 7.45 -12.40
C ARG A 86 2.77 6.84 -11.51
N LEU A 87 2.47 6.57 -10.23
CA LEU A 87 3.37 5.85 -9.32
C LEU A 87 3.64 4.43 -9.85
N SER A 88 2.58 3.70 -10.18
CA SER A 88 2.67 2.34 -10.72
C SER A 88 3.47 2.27 -12.03
N ARG A 89 3.25 3.25 -12.90
CA ARG A 89 3.93 3.40 -14.19
C ARG A 89 5.41 3.71 -13.99
N ALA A 90 5.74 4.61 -13.05
CA ALA A 90 7.13 4.90 -12.70
C ALA A 90 7.87 3.67 -12.17
N ALA A 91 7.23 2.88 -11.30
CA ALA A 91 7.81 1.61 -10.83
C ALA A 91 8.12 0.65 -11.99
N ALA A 92 7.19 0.51 -12.93
CA ALA A 92 7.37 -0.33 -14.12
C ALA A 92 8.46 0.23 -15.07
N ASP A 93 8.47 1.53 -15.33
CA ASP A 93 9.47 2.17 -16.21
C ASP A 93 10.88 2.08 -15.60
N ILE A 94 11.04 2.25 -14.29
CA ILE A 94 12.32 2.05 -13.59
C ILE A 94 12.78 0.60 -13.71
N ALA A 95 11.88 -0.36 -13.48
CA ALA A 95 12.17 -1.78 -13.59
C ALA A 95 12.57 -2.19 -15.02
N LEU A 96 11.92 -1.64 -16.03
CA LEU A 96 12.22 -1.88 -17.45
C LEU A 96 13.41 -1.06 -17.97
N GLY A 97 14.13 -0.34 -17.10
CA GLY A 97 15.30 0.45 -17.48
C GLY A 97 14.99 1.70 -18.31
N LYS A 98 13.72 2.13 -18.38
CA LYS A 98 13.27 3.30 -19.16
C LYS A 98 13.54 4.63 -18.45
N ALA A 99 13.91 4.61 -17.18
CA ALA A 99 14.19 5.79 -16.36
C ALA A 99 15.64 6.32 -16.44
N ASN A 100 16.51 5.65 -17.21
CA ASN A 100 17.95 5.97 -17.33
C ASN A 100 18.69 6.08 -15.98
N LEU A 101 18.32 5.25 -15.01
CA LEU A 101 19.03 5.15 -13.74
C LEU A 101 20.23 4.21 -13.88
N ASP A 102 21.30 4.48 -13.12
CA ASP A 102 22.46 3.59 -12.97
C ASP A 102 22.15 2.27 -12.22
N TRP A 103 20.87 1.95 -12.06
CA TRP A 103 20.38 0.80 -11.32
C TRP A 103 19.00 0.40 -11.82
N GLN A 104 18.74 -0.91 -11.85
CA GLN A 104 17.45 -1.48 -12.18
C GLN A 104 17.08 -2.55 -11.13
N PRO A 105 15.84 -2.56 -10.60
CA PRO A 105 15.39 -3.60 -9.70
C PRO A 105 15.25 -4.94 -10.43
N GLN A 106 15.65 -6.01 -9.76
CA GLN A 106 15.40 -7.38 -10.22
C GLN A 106 14.02 -7.90 -9.80
N LEU A 107 13.36 -7.23 -8.86
CA LEU A 107 12.04 -7.58 -8.33
C LEU A 107 11.34 -6.33 -7.81
N LEU A 108 10.02 -6.23 -8.04
CA LEU A 108 9.18 -5.22 -7.42
C LEU A 108 8.36 -5.82 -6.28
N HIS A 109 8.43 -5.20 -5.09
CA HIS A 109 7.52 -5.48 -3.99
C HIS A 109 6.53 -4.32 -3.89
N LEU A 110 5.27 -4.62 -4.19
CA LEU A 110 4.19 -3.68 -4.41
C LEU A 110 3.19 -3.83 -3.27
N ASN A 111 2.75 -2.72 -2.69
CA ASN A 111 1.90 -2.71 -1.50
C ASN A 111 0.55 -2.06 -1.82
N ASP A 112 -0.51 -2.86 -1.70
CA ASP A 112 -1.92 -2.50 -1.92
C ASP A 112 -2.25 -1.87 -3.28
N TRP A 113 -3.53 -1.53 -3.44
CA TRP A 113 -4.12 -1.00 -4.67
C TRP A 113 -3.39 0.22 -5.25
N ALA A 114 -2.74 1.04 -4.42
CA ALA A 114 -1.96 2.20 -4.86
C ALA A 114 -0.80 1.82 -5.80
N CYS A 115 -0.28 0.60 -5.68
CA CYS A 115 0.76 0.04 -6.55
C CYS A 115 0.21 -1.02 -7.53
N GLY A 116 -1.11 -1.19 -7.58
CA GLY A 116 -1.78 -2.33 -8.22
C GLY A 116 -1.64 -2.40 -9.74
N LEU A 117 -1.38 -1.28 -10.42
CA LEU A 117 -1.14 -1.26 -11.86
C LEU A 117 0.31 -1.55 -12.25
N ALA A 118 1.26 -1.47 -11.32
CA ALA A 118 2.68 -1.70 -11.64
C ALA A 118 2.97 -3.08 -12.24
N PRO A 119 2.44 -4.21 -11.73
CA PRO A 119 2.70 -5.51 -12.32
C PRO A 119 1.94 -5.69 -13.64
N ALA A 120 0.84 -4.95 -13.85
CA ALA A 120 0.11 -4.95 -15.11
C ALA A 120 0.91 -4.23 -16.21
N TYR A 121 1.46 -3.05 -15.93
CA TYR A 121 2.36 -2.35 -16.86
C TYR A 121 3.61 -3.17 -17.17
N LEU A 122 4.22 -3.85 -16.17
CA LEU A 122 5.31 -4.77 -16.43
C LEU A 122 4.92 -5.89 -17.39
N HIS A 123 3.70 -6.43 -17.24
CA HIS A 123 3.20 -7.49 -18.11
C HIS A 123 2.96 -7.01 -19.55
N TRP A 124 2.34 -5.84 -19.73
CA TRP A 124 2.03 -5.30 -21.04
C TRP A 124 3.26 -4.78 -21.79
N ASP A 125 4.21 -4.17 -21.09
CA ASP A 125 5.38 -3.53 -21.69
C ASP A 125 6.62 -4.43 -21.73
N GLY A 126 6.64 -5.52 -20.96
CA GLY A 126 7.84 -6.33 -20.71
C GLY A 126 8.32 -7.18 -21.88
N GLN A 127 7.60 -7.20 -23.01
CA GLN A 127 8.00 -7.91 -24.25
C GLN A 127 8.45 -9.38 -24.03
N GLY A 128 7.88 -10.08 -23.05
CA GLY A 128 8.23 -11.46 -22.72
C GLY A 128 9.45 -11.63 -21.81
N GLN A 129 10.03 -10.55 -21.27
CA GLN A 129 10.99 -10.59 -20.17
C GLN A 129 10.27 -10.33 -18.84
N PRO A 130 9.89 -11.37 -18.09
CA PRO A 130 9.17 -11.17 -16.84
C PRO A 130 10.11 -10.63 -15.76
N ILE A 131 9.89 -9.40 -15.33
CA ILE A 131 10.44 -8.90 -14.06
C ILE A 131 9.53 -9.42 -12.94
N PRO A 132 10.04 -10.24 -12.00
CA PRO A 132 9.23 -10.75 -10.91
C PRO A 132 8.62 -9.64 -10.06
N SER A 133 7.38 -9.83 -9.64
CA SER A 133 6.71 -8.92 -8.72
C SER A 133 5.96 -9.66 -7.61
N VAL A 134 6.04 -9.10 -6.41
CA VAL A 134 5.29 -9.54 -5.23
C VAL A 134 4.29 -8.44 -4.91
N PHE A 135 3.01 -8.79 -4.82
CA PHE A 135 1.95 -7.87 -4.48
C PHE A 135 1.36 -8.21 -3.11
N THR A 136 1.50 -7.31 -2.13
CA THR A 136 1.01 -7.51 -0.76
C THR A 136 -0.29 -6.78 -0.54
N ILE A 137 -1.29 -7.52 -0.04
CA ILE A 137 -2.60 -7.02 0.36
C ILE A 137 -2.61 -6.81 1.86
N HIS A 138 -2.79 -5.58 2.33
CA HIS A 138 -2.97 -5.29 3.76
C HIS A 138 -4.44 -5.16 4.11
N ASN A 139 -5.26 -4.67 3.19
CA ASN A 139 -6.71 -4.59 3.39
C ASN A 139 -7.47 -4.69 2.07
N LEU A 140 -8.09 -5.85 1.85
CA LEU A 140 -8.84 -6.15 0.63
C LEU A 140 -10.10 -5.30 0.43
N ALA A 141 -10.59 -4.63 1.47
CA ALA A 141 -11.74 -3.73 1.35
C ALA A 141 -11.43 -2.48 0.52
N TYR A 142 -10.17 -2.04 0.46
CA TYR A 142 -9.73 -0.89 -0.33
C TYR A 142 -9.14 -1.37 -1.66
N GLN A 143 -9.94 -1.31 -2.72
CA GLN A 143 -9.57 -1.92 -4.00
C GLN A 143 -9.07 -0.93 -5.06
N GLY A 144 -9.26 0.38 -4.86
CA GLY A 144 -9.02 1.37 -5.90
C GLY A 144 -9.91 1.11 -7.11
N VAL A 145 -11.24 1.23 -6.90
CA VAL A 145 -12.25 1.03 -7.94
C VAL A 145 -12.51 2.37 -8.65
N PHE A 146 -12.45 2.36 -9.98
CA PHE A 146 -12.61 3.54 -10.82
C PHE A 146 -13.46 3.18 -12.05
N ASP A 147 -14.08 4.20 -12.65
CA ASP A 147 -14.93 4.02 -13.83
C ASP A 147 -14.15 3.45 -15.04
N ALA A 148 -14.78 2.60 -15.84
CA ALA A 148 -14.18 2.01 -17.03
C ALA A 148 -13.78 3.03 -18.11
N SER A 149 -14.37 4.24 -18.11
CA SER A 149 -13.95 5.33 -18.99
C SER A 149 -12.52 5.82 -18.72
N ARG A 150 -11.91 5.43 -17.60
CA ARG A 150 -10.55 5.83 -17.23
C ARG A 150 -9.46 5.05 -17.96
N LEU A 151 -9.77 3.94 -18.63
CA LEU A 151 -8.78 3.05 -19.26
C LEU A 151 -7.80 3.80 -20.18
N ASP A 152 -8.31 4.63 -21.09
CA ASP A 152 -7.49 5.41 -22.03
C ASP A 152 -6.57 6.38 -21.30
N ALA A 153 -7.07 7.10 -20.29
CA ALA A 153 -6.28 8.04 -19.51
C ALA A 153 -5.14 7.35 -18.74
N LEU A 154 -5.35 6.11 -18.32
CA LEU A 154 -4.38 5.30 -17.60
C LEU A 154 -3.48 4.47 -18.53
N GLY A 155 -3.70 4.51 -19.84
CA GLY A 155 -2.98 3.70 -20.82
C GLY A 155 -3.14 2.20 -20.59
N ILE A 156 -4.32 1.78 -20.15
CA ILE A 156 -4.68 0.36 -19.99
C ILE A 156 -5.21 -0.16 -21.34
N PRO A 157 -4.62 -1.24 -21.90
CA PRO A 157 -5.12 -1.82 -23.15
C PRO A 157 -6.58 -2.29 -23.01
N ASN A 158 -7.42 -2.04 -24.01
CA ASN A 158 -8.83 -2.45 -24.00
C ASN A 158 -8.98 -3.97 -23.83
N GLU A 159 -8.05 -4.75 -24.37
CA GLU A 159 -8.05 -6.20 -24.24
C GLU A 159 -7.81 -6.66 -22.80
N ALA A 160 -7.22 -5.82 -21.94
CA ALA A 160 -7.04 -6.11 -20.53
C ALA A 160 -8.30 -5.85 -19.69
N PHE A 161 -9.31 -5.16 -20.24
CA PHE A 161 -10.58 -4.93 -19.56
C PHE A 161 -11.53 -6.12 -19.73
N ASN A 162 -11.20 -7.21 -19.04
CA ASN A 162 -12.00 -8.44 -19.03
C ASN A 162 -11.88 -9.15 -17.67
N ILE A 163 -12.65 -10.24 -17.49
CA ILE A 163 -12.73 -10.99 -16.24
C ILE A 163 -11.39 -11.58 -15.78
N ASP A 164 -10.49 -11.90 -16.70
CA ASP A 164 -9.14 -12.40 -16.43
C ASP A 164 -8.10 -11.27 -16.32
N GLY A 165 -8.53 -10.02 -16.54
CA GLY A 165 -7.72 -8.81 -16.47
C GLY A 165 -8.17 -7.86 -15.36
N VAL A 166 -8.26 -6.57 -15.67
CA VAL A 166 -8.44 -5.49 -14.67
C VAL A 166 -9.90 -5.16 -14.34
N GLU A 167 -10.86 -5.68 -15.11
CA GLU A 167 -12.30 -5.39 -14.97
C GLU A 167 -12.87 -5.93 -13.65
N TYR A 168 -13.76 -5.21 -12.98
CA TYR A 168 -14.36 -5.62 -11.72
C TYR A 168 -15.80 -5.11 -11.66
N TYR A 169 -16.76 -5.99 -11.99
CA TYR A 169 -18.20 -5.69 -12.00
C TYR A 169 -18.59 -4.49 -12.87
N GLY A 170 -17.96 -4.35 -14.04
CA GLY A 170 -18.14 -3.24 -14.98
C GLY A 170 -17.24 -2.04 -14.73
N GLU A 171 -16.49 -2.05 -13.62
CA GLU A 171 -15.54 -1.00 -13.24
C GLU A 171 -14.09 -1.48 -13.42
N LEU A 172 -13.12 -0.62 -13.14
CA LEU A 172 -11.68 -0.92 -13.10
C LEU A 172 -11.23 -1.09 -11.64
N SER A 173 -10.51 -2.16 -11.30
CA SER A 173 -9.94 -2.37 -9.95
C SER A 173 -8.42 -2.49 -9.99
N PHE A 174 -7.72 -1.55 -9.35
CA PHE A 174 -6.25 -1.59 -9.25
C PHE A 174 -5.78 -2.77 -8.39
N MET A 175 -6.50 -3.09 -7.31
CA MET A 175 -6.25 -4.28 -6.50
C MET A 175 -6.36 -5.56 -7.32
N LYS A 176 -7.40 -5.67 -8.16
CA LYS A 176 -7.57 -6.82 -9.06
C LYS A 176 -6.39 -6.92 -10.03
N ALA A 177 -5.99 -5.81 -10.65
CA ALA A 177 -4.82 -5.78 -11.53
C ALA A 177 -3.55 -6.30 -10.82
N GLY A 178 -3.32 -5.87 -9.58
CA GLY A 178 -2.22 -6.34 -8.75
C GLY A 178 -2.24 -7.87 -8.55
N ILE A 179 -3.39 -8.42 -8.19
CA ILE A 179 -3.57 -9.87 -7.95
C ILE A 179 -3.42 -10.68 -9.24
N VAL A 180 -3.97 -10.19 -10.35
CA VAL A 180 -3.94 -10.88 -11.65
C VAL A 180 -2.52 -10.99 -12.16
N TYR A 181 -1.80 -9.87 -12.25
CA TYR A 181 -0.54 -9.78 -12.99
C TYR A 181 0.71 -10.03 -12.13
N ALA A 182 0.65 -9.93 -10.80
CA ALA A 182 1.82 -10.17 -9.96
C ALA A 182 2.29 -11.63 -9.99
N SER A 183 3.61 -11.85 -9.93
CA SER A 183 4.18 -13.21 -9.88
C SER A 183 3.73 -13.96 -8.62
N LYS A 184 3.76 -13.28 -7.46
CA LYS A 184 3.31 -13.79 -6.16
C LYS A 184 2.40 -12.77 -5.48
N VAL A 185 1.37 -13.25 -4.79
CA VAL A 185 0.51 -12.44 -3.94
C VAL A 185 0.75 -12.82 -2.48
N THR A 186 0.90 -11.82 -1.63
CA THR A 186 1.12 -11.99 -0.20
C THR A 186 0.10 -11.21 0.61
N THR A 187 -0.07 -11.57 1.87
CA THR A 187 -0.90 -10.82 2.81
C THR A 187 -0.38 -10.95 4.24
N VAL A 188 -0.92 -10.18 5.18
CA VAL A 188 -0.31 -9.94 6.51
C VAL A 188 -0.41 -11.09 7.52
N SER A 189 -1.05 -12.21 7.17
CA SER A 189 -1.03 -13.42 7.99
C SER A 189 -1.49 -14.66 7.22
N ALA A 190 -1.08 -15.85 7.70
CA ALA A 190 -1.53 -17.12 7.12
C ALA A 190 -3.05 -17.31 7.26
N THR A 191 -3.63 -16.88 8.39
CA THR A 191 -5.08 -16.90 8.61
C THR A 191 -5.78 -15.98 7.62
N TYR A 192 -5.32 -14.74 7.46
CA TYR A 192 -5.94 -13.79 6.54
C TYR A 192 -5.84 -14.26 5.07
N ALA A 193 -4.74 -14.93 4.69
CA ALA A 193 -4.61 -15.55 3.38
C ALA A 193 -5.69 -16.60 3.09
N GLN A 194 -6.17 -17.33 4.10
CA GLN A 194 -7.31 -18.25 3.98
C GLN A 194 -8.63 -17.46 4.02
N GLU A 195 -8.73 -16.53 4.97
CA GLU A 195 -9.70 -15.44 5.11
C GLU A 195 -10.35 -15.03 3.78
N ILE A 196 -9.51 -14.38 2.98
CA ILE A 196 -9.87 -13.67 1.75
C ILE A 196 -10.21 -14.57 0.56
N THR A 197 -10.05 -15.89 0.68
CA THR A 197 -10.48 -16.85 -0.36
C THR A 197 -11.95 -17.27 -0.22
N THR A 198 -12.60 -16.81 0.86
CA THR A 198 -14.00 -17.08 1.14
C THR A 198 -14.89 -15.90 0.70
N PRO A 199 -16.14 -16.15 0.25
CA PRO A 199 -17.06 -15.08 -0.13
C PRO A 199 -17.30 -14.03 0.96
N LYS A 200 -17.18 -14.43 2.23
CA LYS A 200 -17.44 -13.56 3.38
C LYS A 200 -16.39 -12.44 3.54
N PHE A 201 -15.12 -12.72 3.23
CA PHE A 201 -14.02 -11.79 3.47
C PHE A 201 -13.26 -11.41 2.20
N GLY A 202 -13.54 -12.06 1.07
CA GLY A 202 -12.83 -11.83 -0.19
C GLY A 202 -13.31 -10.62 -0.99
N CYS A 203 -14.32 -9.88 -0.52
CA CYS A 203 -14.78 -8.61 -1.13
C CYS A 203 -15.03 -8.72 -2.65
N GLY A 204 -15.64 -9.81 -3.12
CA GLY A 204 -15.90 -10.07 -4.55
C GLY A 204 -14.69 -10.53 -5.37
N LEU A 205 -13.51 -10.67 -4.74
CA LEU A 205 -12.27 -11.22 -5.33
C LEU A 205 -11.95 -12.63 -4.82
N ASP A 206 -12.83 -13.25 -4.03
CA ASP A 206 -12.59 -14.53 -3.37
C ASP A 206 -12.31 -15.67 -4.35
N GLY A 207 -13.03 -15.71 -5.48
CA GLY A 207 -12.79 -16.69 -6.54
C GLY A 207 -11.40 -16.58 -7.17
N LEU A 208 -10.98 -15.34 -7.47
CA LEU A 208 -9.65 -15.05 -8.00
C LEU A 208 -8.56 -15.43 -6.98
N LEU A 209 -8.73 -15.04 -5.73
CA LEU A 209 -7.76 -15.32 -4.65
C LEU A 209 -7.65 -16.82 -4.36
N ARG A 210 -8.77 -17.55 -4.42
CA ARG A 210 -8.78 -19.01 -4.30
C ARG A 210 -7.99 -19.67 -5.42
N CYS A 211 -8.17 -19.22 -6.66
CA CYS A 211 -7.37 -19.69 -7.79
C CYS A 211 -5.87 -19.43 -7.57
N LYS A 212 -5.50 -18.24 -7.08
CA LYS A 212 -4.09 -17.94 -6.73
C LYS A 212 -3.57 -18.82 -5.60
N ALA A 213 -4.40 -19.15 -4.61
CA ALA A 213 -4.02 -20.07 -3.52
C ALA A 213 -3.78 -21.50 -4.03
N GLU A 214 -4.68 -22.03 -4.86
CA GLU A 214 -4.56 -23.37 -5.46
C GLU A 214 -3.34 -23.50 -6.37
N GLN A 215 -2.95 -22.40 -7.04
CA GLN A 215 -1.70 -22.30 -7.81
C GLN A 215 -0.45 -22.18 -6.94
N GLY A 216 -0.59 -22.13 -5.61
CA GLY A 216 0.53 -21.86 -4.69
C GLY A 216 1.09 -20.45 -4.83
N ARG A 217 0.31 -19.50 -5.37
CA ARG A 217 0.71 -18.09 -5.61
C ARG A 217 0.21 -17.10 -4.57
N LEU A 218 -0.64 -17.52 -3.64
CA LEU A 218 -1.07 -16.73 -2.47
C LEU A 218 -0.43 -17.27 -1.18
N SER A 219 0.12 -16.40 -0.34
CA SER A 219 0.67 -16.78 0.98
C SER A 219 0.58 -15.68 2.01
N GLY A 220 0.44 -16.04 3.29
CA GLY A 220 0.49 -15.09 4.40
C GLY A 220 1.91 -14.93 4.96
N ILE A 221 2.38 -13.69 5.04
CA ILE A 221 3.63 -13.30 5.69
C ILE A 221 3.27 -12.37 6.86
N PRO A 222 3.44 -12.83 8.12
CA PRO A 222 3.18 -11.99 9.29
C PRO A 222 4.02 -10.71 9.28
N ASN A 223 3.43 -9.60 9.70
CA ASN A 223 4.20 -8.38 9.93
C ASN A 223 5.25 -8.64 11.02
N GLY A 224 6.49 -8.25 10.75
CA GLY A 224 7.54 -8.21 11.77
C GLY A 224 7.41 -6.94 12.60
N ILE A 225 7.76 -7.03 13.87
CA ILE A 225 8.09 -5.87 14.71
C ILE A 225 9.60 -5.86 14.92
N ASP A 226 10.20 -4.68 14.96
CA ASP A 226 11.63 -4.53 15.20
C ASP A 226 11.97 -4.81 16.68
N ASP A 227 13.22 -5.21 16.94
CA ASP A 227 13.70 -5.52 18.29
C ASP A 227 13.65 -4.30 19.23
N SER A 228 13.63 -3.08 18.68
CA SER A 228 13.42 -1.85 19.46
C SER A 228 12.06 -1.81 20.17
N TRP A 229 11.07 -2.58 19.71
CA TRP A 229 9.75 -2.73 20.34
C TRP A 229 9.72 -3.79 21.45
N ASP A 230 10.87 -4.13 22.03
CA ASP A 230 10.94 -5.04 23.17
C ASP A 230 10.43 -4.35 24.46
N PRO A 231 9.29 -4.79 25.03
CA PRO A 231 8.72 -4.17 26.22
C PRO A 231 9.60 -4.30 27.47
N ARG A 232 10.66 -5.11 27.42
CA ARG A 232 11.64 -5.24 28.50
C ARG A 232 12.64 -4.08 28.55
N THR A 233 12.84 -3.39 27.43
CA THR A 233 13.84 -2.34 27.26
C THR A 233 13.28 -1.05 26.68
N ASP A 234 12.03 -1.06 26.23
CA ASP A 234 11.36 0.11 25.64
C ASP A 234 11.23 1.26 26.66
N SER A 235 11.96 2.34 26.39
CA SER A 235 11.99 3.56 27.21
C SER A 235 10.70 4.38 27.16
N HIS A 236 9.81 4.11 26.21
CA HIS A 236 8.50 4.77 26.12
C HIS A 236 7.47 4.15 27.07
N LEU A 237 7.77 2.98 27.64
CA LEU A 237 6.94 2.37 28.68
C LEU A 237 7.23 3.02 30.03
N VAL A 238 6.16 3.34 30.77
CA VAL A 238 6.27 3.80 32.16
C VAL A 238 6.89 2.71 33.04
N GLN A 239 6.65 1.46 32.68
CA GLN A 239 7.27 0.32 33.34
C GLN A 239 7.55 -0.79 32.33
N ALA A 240 8.82 -1.18 32.19
CA ALA A 240 9.20 -2.34 31.39
C ALA A 240 8.50 -3.61 31.91
N PHE A 241 8.15 -4.53 31.01
CA PHE A 241 7.49 -5.78 31.35
C PHE A 241 7.89 -6.93 30.42
N SER A 242 7.80 -8.16 30.93
CA SER A 242 7.93 -9.38 30.12
C SER A 242 6.55 -9.98 29.83
N SER A 243 6.47 -10.98 28.95
CA SER A 243 5.21 -11.62 28.54
C SER A 243 4.33 -12.06 29.72
N ASN A 244 4.94 -12.47 30.84
CA ASN A 244 4.29 -12.95 32.05
C ASN A 244 4.21 -11.92 33.20
N ASP A 245 4.70 -10.69 33.00
CA ASP A 245 4.60 -9.63 34.00
C ASP A 245 3.31 -8.81 33.83
N TRP A 246 2.26 -9.26 34.52
CA TRP A 246 0.97 -8.59 34.55
C TRP A 246 0.96 -7.26 35.30
N ARG A 247 1.95 -7.01 36.18
CA ARG A 247 2.03 -5.76 36.94
C ARG A 247 2.53 -4.63 36.04
N GLY A 248 3.64 -4.86 35.32
CA GLY A 248 4.15 -3.90 34.36
C GLY A 248 3.15 -3.60 33.23
N LYS A 249 2.47 -4.63 32.68
CA LYS A 249 1.36 -4.44 31.72
C LYS A 249 0.25 -3.54 32.28
N ARG A 250 -0.13 -3.74 33.55
CA ARG A 250 -1.19 -2.96 34.20
C ARG A 250 -0.76 -1.52 34.45
N ALA A 251 0.48 -1.28 34.86
CA ALA A 251 1.00 0.06 35.08
C ALA A 251 0.96 0.90 33.79
N ASN A 252 1.37 0.33 32.65
CA ASN A 252 1.27 1.02 31.36
C ASN A 252 -0.18 1.25 30.93
N ALA A 253 -1.06 0.25 31.09
CA ALA A 253 -2.48 0.42 30.78
C ALA A 253 -3.14 1.51 31.65
N ASP A 254 -2.81 1.59 32.94
CA ASP A 254 -3.32 2.62 33.84
C ASP A 254 -2.76 4.01 33.51
N TYR A 255 -1.50 4.09 33.09
CA TYR A 255 -0.92 5.34 32.60
C TYR A 255 -1.68 5.86 31.38
N VAL A 256 -1.89 5.01 30.37
CA VAL A 256 -2.67 5.38 29.17
C VAL A 256 -4.08 5.79 29.55
N ARG A 257 -4.76 5.03 30.42
CA ARG A 257 -6.10 5.40 30.91
C ARG A 257 -6.13 6.78 31.54
N ARG A 258 -5.18 7.09 32.43
CA ARG A 258 -5.10 8.41 33.09
C ARG A 258 -4.82 9.51 32.09
N HIS A 259 -3.89 9.28 31.17
CA HIS A 259 -3.51 10.25 30.16
C HIS A 259 -4.70 10.65 29.26
N PHE A 260 -5.55 9.68 28.90
CA PHE A 260 -6.73 9.90 28.06
C PHE A 260 -8.05 10.04 28.84
N GLY A 261 -8.01 10.12 30.18
CA GLY A 261 -9.22 10.26 31.01
C GLY A 261 -10.21 9.08 30.92
N LEU A 262 -9.74 7.88 30.55
CA LEU A 262 -10.57 6.70 30.38
C LEU A 262 -10.96 6.09 31.74
N THR A 263 -12.22 5.68 31.87
CA THR A 263 -12.71 5.02 33.09
C THR A 263 -12.07 3.64 33.29
N PRO A 264 -11.95 3.14 34.54
CA PRO A 264 -11.36 1.84 34.81
C PRO A 264 -12.31 0.70 34.42
N ALA A 265 -12.39 0.37 33.13
CA ALA A 265 -12.98 -0.87 32.63
C ALA A 265 -11.88 -1.85 32.20
N LYS A 266 -12.24 -3.12 31.98
CA LYS A 266 -11.36 -4.07 31.26
C LYS A 266 -10.87 -3.37 29.99
N VAL A 267 -9.56 -3.17 29.86
CA VAL A 267 -8.98 -2.65 28.63
C VAL A 267 -9.19 -3.71 27.56
N LEU A 268 -10.19 -3.49 26.72
CA LEU A 268 -10.20 -3.95 25.35
C LEU A 268 -9.52 -2.82 24.56
N CYS A 269 -8.19 -2.83 24.52
CA CYS A 269 -7.48 -2.00 23.55
C CYS A 269 -7.49 -2.78 22.24
N SER A 270 -8.43 -2.48 21.35
CA SER A 270 -8.26 -2.74 19.93
C SER A 270 -7.77 -1.44 19.30
N GLN A 271 -6.47 -1.31 19.08
CA GLN A 271 -5.99 -0.42 18.03
C GLN A 271 -6.10 -1.22 16.74
N SER A 272 -7.22 -1.03 16.07
CA SER A 272 -7.49 -1.52 14.73
C SER A 272 -8.27 -0.40 14.09
N TYR A 273 -7.96 -0.08 12.82
CA TYR A 273 -8.79 0.82 12.02
C TYR A 273 -10.27 0.47 12.23
N PRO A 274 -11.18 1.45 12.38
CA PRO A 274 -12.61 1.15 12.46
C PRO A 274 -13.11 0.67 11.09
N ALA A 275 -12.80 -0.58 10.74
CA ALA A 275 -13.63 -1.36 9.84
C ALA A 275 -14.76 -1.91 10.71
N TRP A 276 -15.96 -1.37 10.53
CA TRP A 276 -17.15 -1.70 11.29
C TRP A 276 -17.42 -3.22 11.31
N TYR A 277 -17.00 -3.90 12.38
CA TYR A 277 -17.51 -5.20 12.77
C TYR A 277 -18.45 -5.04 13.96
N ILE A 278 -19.74 -4.87 13.66
CA ILE A 278 -20.79 -5.05 14.68
C ILE A 278 -20.82 -6.54 15.04
N ARG A 279 -20.15 -6.93 16.14
CA ARG A 279 -20.45 -8.18 16.83
C ARG A 279 -21.81 -8.01 17.52
N LYS A 280 -22.88 -8.56 16.95
CA LYS A 280 -24.04 -8.96 17.74
C LYS A 280 -23.64 -10.19 18.55
N GLY A 281 -23.28 -10.00 19.81
CA GLY A 281 -23.27 -11.06 20.80
C GLY A 281 -24.69 -11.21 21.35
N SER A 282 -25.33 -12.33 21.06
CA SER A 282 -26.51 -12.79 21.80
C SER A 282 -26.06 -13.36 23.16
N ILE A 283 -26.92 -13.15 24.15
CA ILE A 283 -26.84 -13.60 25.55
C ILE A 283 -26.66 -15.11 25.63
#